data_AF-A0A2S6MBH2-F1
#
_entry.id   AF-A0A2S6MBH2-F1
#
_cell.length_a   1.000
_cell.length_b   1.000
_cell.length_c   1.000
_cell.angle_alpha   90.00
_cell.angle_beta   90.00
_cell.angle_gamma   90.00
#
_symmetry.space_group_name_H-M   'P 1'
#
loop_
_entity.id
_entity.type
_entity.pdbx_description
1 polymer ?
#
loop_
_entity_poly.entity_id
_entity_poly.type
_entity_poly.pdbx_seq_one_letter_code
_entity_poly.pdbx_strand_id
1 'polypeptide(L)'
;MLLQFHRAVEDMGIWSASSDGYSFVISFQSPTGHDSRGRLGYVASWRPLDQSRGSIRIFGSPFQSFADAESACNSMLNNLRDLN
;
A
#
# COMPACT_ATOMS: atom_id res chain seq x y z
N MET A 1 -15.52 0.22 -6.81
CA MET A 1 -15.51 -0.16 -5.38
C MET A 1 -14.31 0.53 -4.73
N LEU A 2 -14.42 0.95 -3.47
CA LEU A 2 -13.30 1.56 -2.74
C LEU A 2 -12.68 0.52 -1.81
N LEU A 3 -11.35 0.49 -1.75
CA LEU A 3 -10.60 -0.31 -0.78
C LEU A 3 -10.91 0.19 0.63
N GLN A 4 -11.33 -0.72 1.51
CA GLN A 4 -11.54 -0.43 2.92
C GLN A 4 -10.31 -0.87 3.70
N PHE A 5 -9.46 0.10 4.03
CA PHE A 5 -8.27 -0.17 4.82
C PHE A 5 -8.63 -0.34 6.29
N HIS A 6 -8.21 -1.46 6.86
CA HIS A 6 -8.23 -1.70 8.30
C HIS A 6 -6.79 -1.71 8.82
N ARG A 7 -6.61 -1.35 10.09
CA ARG A 7 -5.30 -1.41 10.72
C ARG A 7 -4.93 -2.89 10.90
N ALA A 8 -3.86 -3.32 10.24
CA ALA A 8 -3.41 -4.71 10.26
C ALA A 8 -2.54 -4.97 11.50
N VAL A 9 -1.75 -3.96 11.90
CA VAL A 9 -0.92 -4.00 13.10
C VAL A 9 -1.08 -2.66 13.82
N GLU A 10 -1.69 -2.69 15.00
CA GLU A 10 -2.07 -1.47 15.74
C GLU A 10 -0.90 -0.56 16.09
N ASP A 11 0.28 -1.16 16.30
CA ASP A 11 1.48 -0.50 16.80
C ASP A 11 2.45 -0.05 15.69
N MET A 12 2.34 -0.61 14.47
CA MET A 12 3.35 -0.42 13.40
C MET A 12 2.91 0.52 12.27
N GLY A 13 1.73 1.13 12.34
CA GLY A 13 1.23 1.99 11.26
C GLY A 13 1.15 1.22 9.94
N ILE A 14 0.58 0.01 9.99
CA ILE A 14 0.34 -0.85 8.84
C ILE A 14 -1.16 -1.01 8.66
N TRP A 15 -1.63 -0.73 7.46
CA TRP A 15 -3.01 -0.90 7.05
C TRP A 15 -3.08 -1.86 5.88
N SER A 16 -4.07 -2.73 5.88
CA SER A 16 -4.33 -3.65 4.77
C SER A 16 -5.75 -3.51 4.26
N ALA A 17 -5.92 -3.78 2.97
CA ALA A 17 -7.20 -3.94 2.32
C ALA A 17 -7.09 -5.06 1.28
N SER A 18 -8.18 -5.75 0.97
CA SER A 18 -8.21 -6.74 -0.10
C SER A 18 -9.51 -6.62 -0.90
N SER A 19 -9.40 -6.69 -2.22
CA SER A 19 -10.53 -6.65 -3.14
C SER A 19 -10.16 -7.35 -4.45
N ASP A 20 -11.14 -8.00 -5.09
CA ASP A 20 -11.02 -8.57 -6.44
C ASP A 20 -9.77 -9.47 -6.66
N GLY A 21 -9.38 -10.27 -5.66
CA GLY A 21 -8.21 -11.15 -5.77
C GLY A 21 -6.85 -10.46 -5.56
N TYR A 22 -6.85 -9.18 -5.15
CA TYR A 22 -5.66 -8.42 -4.83
C TYR A 22 -5.65 -7.99 -3.36
N SER A 23 -4.47 -7.92 -2.78
CA SER A 23 -4.24 -7.37 -1.44
C SER A 23 -3.35 -6.14 -1.54
N PHE A 24 -3.72 -5.10 -0.81
CA PHE A 24 -3.05 -3.81 -0.71
C PHE A 24 -2.59 -3.59 0.71
N VAL A 25 -1.39 -3.05 0.86
CA VAL A 25 -0.78 -2.72 2.15
C VAL A 25 -0.22 -1.31 2.08
N ILE A 26 -0.61 -0.48 3.03
CA ILE A 26 -0.03 0.83 3.30
C ILE A 26 0.76 0.72 4.59
N SER A 27 2.01 1.17 4.57
CA SER A 27 2.87 1.22 5.76
C SER A 27 3.46 2.61 5.93
N PHE A 28 3.52 3.12 7.16
CA PHE A 28 4.18 4.39 7.44
C PHE A 28 5.66 4.17 7.72
N GLN A 29 6.53 4.66 6.83
CA GLN A 29 7.97 4.66 7.07
C GLN A 29 8.36 5.90 7.88
N SER A 30 8.62 5.67 9.16
CA SER A 30 9.32 6.62 10.02
C SER A 30 10.84 6.48 9.84
N PRO A 31 11.61 7.57 9.91
CA PRO A 31 13.07 7.55 9.96
C PRO A 31 13.53 7.12 11.36
N THR A 32 13.32 5.86 11.74
CA THR A 32 13.73 5.31 13.05
C THR A 32 15.05 4.53 12.98
N GLY A 33 15.96 4.92 12.08
CA GLY A 33 17.29 4.32 11.97
C GLY A 33 18.38 5.39 11.89
N HIS A 34 19.49 5.16 12.58
CA HIS A 34 20.70 6.00 12.59
C HIS A 34 21.24 6.30 11.17
N ASP A 35 20.87 5.50 10.18
CA ASP A 35 21.39 5.54 8.81
C ASP A 35 20.31 5.55 7.69
N SER A 36 19.04 5.81 8.00
CA SER A 36 17.98 5.70 6.98
C SER A 36 17.80 6.99 6.18
N ARG A 37 18.48 7.07 5.03
CA ARG A 37 18.16 7.97 3.89
C ARG A 37 16.80 7.66 3.23
N GLY A 38 15.84 7.15 4.02
CA GLY A 38 14.48 6.88 3.57
C GLY A 38 13.64 8.15 3.62
N ARG A 39 12.90 8.44 2.55
CA ARG A 39 11.89 9.52 2.59
C ARG A 39 10.79 9.12 3.56
N LEU A 40 10.51 9.98 4.53
CA LEU A 40 9.39 9.83 5.46
C LEU A 40 8.07 9.87 4.68
N GLY A 41 7.17 8.92 4.98
CA GLY A 41 5.83 8.91 4.40
C GLY A 41 5.19 7.53 4.31
N TYR A 42 4.03 7.50 3.66
CA TYR A 42 3.22 6.30 3.47
C TYR A 42 3.66 5.55 2.22
N VAL A 43 4.12 4.32 2.39
CA VAL A 43 4.48 3.42 1.30
C VAL A 43 3.29 2.51 1.02
N ALA A 44 2.76 2.61 -0.20
CA ALA A 44 1.70 1.74 -0.66
C ALA A 44 2.26 0.61 -1.54
N SER A 45 1.71 -0.59 -1.37
CA SER A 45 2.11 -1.77 -2.13
C SER A 45 0.92 -2.69 -2.34
N TRP A 46 1.00 -3.56 -3.34
CA TRP A 46 -0.05 -4.53 -3.65
C TRP A 46 0.54 -5.87 -4.06
N ARG A 47 -0.26 -6.92 -3.97
CA ARG A 47 0.06 -8.25 -4.48
C ARG A 47 -1.20 -8.97 -4.95
N PRO A 48 -1.11 -9.82 -5.99
CA PRO A 48 -2.14 -10.81 -6.26
C PRO A 48 -2.23 -11.82 -5.11
N LEU A 49 -3.44 -12.29 -4.80
CA LEU A 49 -3.68 -13.33 -3.79
C LEU A 49 -3.42 -14.73 -4.36
N ASP A 50 -3.79 -14.96 -5.61
CA ASP A 50 -3.63 -16.25 -6.30
C ASP A 50 -2.18 -16.58 -6.71
N GLN A 51 -1.27 -15.60 -6.67
CA GLN A 51 0.12 -15.82 -7.04
C GLN A 51 1.02 -15.58 -5.82
N SER A 52 1.94 -16.51 -5.57
CA SER A 52 3.04 -16.33 -4.60
C SER A 52 4.10 -15.37 -5.15
N ARG A 53 3.66 -14.17 -5.59
CA ARG A 53 4.52 -13.08 -6.00
C ARG A 53 4.71 -12.12 -4.83
N GLY A 54 5.90 -11.54 -4.76
CA GLY A 54 6.22 -10.50 -3.78
C GLY A 54 5.33 -9.26 -3.95
N SER A 55 5.22 -8.46 -2.90
CA SER A 55 4.50 -7.18 -2.95
C SER A 55 5.18 -6.21 -3.91
N ILE A 56 4.40 -5.63 -4.83
CA ILE A 56 4.83 -4.62 -5.78
C ILE A 56 4.52 -3.25 -5.19
N ARG A 57 5.52 -2.38 -5.11
CA ARG A 57 5.35 -1.00 -4.64
C ARG A 57 4.56 -0.19 -5.67
N ILE A 58 3.57 0.59 -5.21
CA ILE A 58 2.83 1.51 -6.07
C ILE A 58 3.72 2.72 -6.39
N PHE A 59 3.76 3.10 -7.67
CA PHE A 59 4.50 4.25 -8.16
C PHE A 59 4.09 5.53 -7.43
N GLY A 60 5.05 6.42 -7.15
CA GLY A 60 4.81 7.64 -6.37
C GLY A 60 5.02 7.48 -4.86
N SER A 61 5.17 6.25 -4.34
CA SER A 61 5.56 6.03 -2.94
C SER A 61 7.00 6.51 -2.65
N PRO A 62 7.28 7.10 -1.47
CA PRO A 62 6.35 7.33 -0.37
C PRO A 62 5.47 8.58 -0.56
N PHE A 63 4.21 8.46 -0.17
CA PHE A 63 3.20 9.52 -0.17
C PHE A 63 3.24 10.33 1.13
N GLN A 64 2.84 11.60 1.06
CA GLN A 64 2.87 12.49 2.21
C GLN A 64 1.70 12.23 3.19
N SER A 65 0.55 11.76 2.67
CA SER A 65 -0.64 11.48 3.47
C SER A 65 -1.19 10.07 3.24
N PHE A 66 -1.89 9.53 4.24
CA PHE A 66 -2.59 8.24 4.12
C PHE A 66 -3.64 8.26 3.00
N ALA A 67 -4.40 9.35 2.88
CA ALA A 67 -5.40 9.54 1.84
C ALA A 67 -4.81 9.48 0.42
N ASP A 68 -3.61 10.03 0.20
CA ASP A 68 -2.91 9.94 -1.09
C ASP A 68 -2.52 8.49 -1.40
N ALA A 69 -2.03 7.77 -0.39
CA ALA A 69 -1.71 6.35 -0.51
C ALA A 69 -2.97 5.49 -0.81
N GLU A 70 -4.09 5.77 -0.15
CA GLU A 70 -5.38 5.11 -0.44
C GLU A 70 -5.87 5.40 -1.86
N SER A 71 -5.81 6.67 -2.30
CA SER A 71 -6.18 7.07 -3.66
C SER A 71 -5.33 6.35 -4.71
N ALA A 72 -4.02 6.24 -4.47
CA ALA A 72 -3.11 5.49 -5.31
C ALA A 72 -3.44 3.99 -5.34
N CYS A 73 -3.80 3.38 -4.21
CA CYS A 73 -4.26 1.99 -4.16
C CYS A 73 -5.56 1.76 -4.94
N ASN A 74 -6.55 2.64 -4.78
CA ASN A 74 -7.81 2.57 -5.51
C ASN A 74 -7.60 2.71 -7.02
N SER A 75 -6.74 3.65 -7.42
CA SER A 75 -6.35 3.83 -8.82
C SER A 75 -5.65 2.57 -9.36
N MET A 76 -4.74 1.98 -8.59
CA MET A 76 -4.06 0.74 -8.96
C MET A 76 -5.03 -0.43 -9.10
N LEU A 77 -5.98 -0.60 -8.18
CA LEU A 77 -7.03 -1.63 -8.29
C LEU A 77 -7.83 -1.48 -9.58
N ASN A 78 -8.23 -0.25 -9.94
CA ASN A 78 -8.94 -0.01 -11.20
C ASN A 78 -8.11 -0.39 -12.42
N ASN A 79 -6.80 -0.07 -12.44
CA ASN A 79 -5.90 -0.47 -13.52
C ASN A 79 -5.75 -1.99 -13.61
N LEU A 80 -5.62 -2.69 -12.47
CA LEU A 80 -5.51 -4.16 -12.44
C LEU A 80 -6.79 -4.86 -12.90
N ARG A 81 -7.94 -4.23 -12.71
CA ARG A 81 -9.24 -4.71 -13.20
C ARG A 81 -9.42 -4.45 -14.70
N ASP A 82 -8.89 -3.36 -15.23
CA ASP A 82 -8.96 -3.06 -16.67
C ASP A 82 -8.05 -3.96 -17.50
N LEU A 83 -6.93 -4.40 -16.90
CA LEU A 83 -5.96 -5.31 -17.53
C LEU A 83 -6.42 -6.78 -17.61
N ASN A 84 -7.60 -7.13 -17.07
CA ASN A 84 -8.07 -8.52 -16.93
C ASN A 84 -9.51 -8.68 -17.42
#